data_AF-A0A497J1Q6-F1
#
_entry.id   AF-A0A497J1Q6-F1
#
_cell.length_a   1.000
_cell.length_b   1.000
_cell.length_c   1.000
_cell.angle_alpha   90.00
_cell.angle_beta   90.00
_cell.angle_gamma   90.00
#
_symmetry.space_group_name_H-M   'P 1'
#
loop_
_entity.id
_entity.type
_entity.pdbx_description
1 polymer ?
#
loop_
_entity_poly.entity_id
_entity_poly.type
_entity_poly.pdbx_seq_one_letter_code
_entity_poly.pdbx_strand_id
1 'polypeptide(L)'
;IIGSIREKFGEILIIAFIDWASTTETPLGQFSQVLSKEEQREFLMAADSFFHNRGIVFAYPLHGGWMGNDAEILSFGIRRTYDALAPEFQTYETIRELARNKKRGS
;
A
#
# COMPACT_ATOMS: atom_id res chain seq x y z
N ILE A 1 3.56 7.62 -19.37
CA ILE A 1 3.54 6.21 -18.90
C ILE A 1 2.19 5.55 -19.19
N ILE A 2 1.09 5.92 -18.52
CA ILE A 2 -0.23 5.26 -18.73
C ILE A 2 -0.70 5.32 -20.18
N GLY A 3 -0.63 6.50 -20.83
CA GLY A 3 -0.98 6.66 -22.23
C GLY A 3 -0.19 5.72 -23.15
N SER A 4 1.12 5.62 -22.95
CA SER A 4 2.00 4.72 -23.71
C SER A 4 1.69 3.24 -23.47
N ILE A 5 1.28 2.86 -22.26
CA ILE A 5 0.85 1.49 -21.96
C ILE A 5 -0.44 1.18 -22.72
N ARG A 6 -1.43 2.08 -22.66
CA ARG A 6 -2.72 1.89 -23.33
C ARG A 6 -2.60 1.90 -24.86
N GLU A 7 -1.73 2.73 -25.41
CA GLU A 7 -1.42 2.72 -26.84
C GLU A 7 -0.86 1.38 -27.30
N LYS A 8 0.03 0.77 -26.49
CA LYS A 8 0.70 -0.48 -26.85
C LYS A 8 -0.13 -1.73 -26.58
N PHE A 9 -0.91 -1.75 -25.50
CA PHE A 9 -1.59 -2.95 -25.00
C PHE A 9 -3.11 -2.85 -25.00
N GLY A 10 -3.68 -1.70 -25.36
CA GLY A 10 -5.11 -1.42 -25.25
C GLY A 10 -5.57 -1.18 -23.82
N GLU A 11 -6.87 -1.29 -23.58
CA GLU A 11 -7.47 -1.16 -22.26
C GLU A 11 -7.20 -2.43 -21.42
N ILE A 12 -6.08 -2.42 -20.70
CA ILE A 12 -5.66 -3.49 -19.79
C ILE A 12 -5.72 -3.05 -18.33
N LEU A 13 -5.86 -4.03 -17.43
CA LEU A 13 -5.74 -3.80 -16.00
C LEU A 13 -4.31 -3.38 -15.64
N ILE A 14 -4.16 -2.20 -15.04
CA ILE A 14 -2.89 -1.73 -14.47
C ILE A 14 -3.03 -1.75 -12.95
N ILE A 15 -2.10 -2.44 -12.28
CA ILE A 15 -2.07 -2.57 -10.83
C ILE A 15 -0.82 -1.85 -10.31
N ALA A 16 -1.01 -0.98 -9.33
CA ALA A 16 0.06 -0.42 -8.52
C ALA A 16 0.05 -1.08 -7.14
N PHE A 17 1.24 -1.36 -6.60
CA PHE A 17 1.42 -1.86 -5.24
C PHE A 17 2.66 -1.20 -4.64
N ILE A 18 2.76 -1.25 -3.31
CA ILE A 18 3.94 -0.73 -2.61
C ILE A 18 5.06 -1.78 -2.72
N ASP A 19 6.16 -1.42 -3.36
CA ASP A 19 7.31 -2.32 -3.52
C ASP A 19 8.10 -2.52 -2.21
N TRP A 20 8.78 -3.66 -2.10
CA TRP A 20 9.57 -4.02 -0.93
C TRP A 20 10.81 -4.85 -1.30
N ALA A 21 11.87 -4.73 -0.49
CA ALA A 21 13.10 -5.47 -0.70
C ALA A 21 13.87 -5.64 0.62
N SER A 22 15.20 -5.84 0.54
CA SER A 22 16.02 -6.23 1.69
C SER A 22 16.28 -5.10 2.70
N THR A 23 15.98 -3.84 2.38
CA THR A 23 16.24 -2.68 3.25
C THR A 23 15.00 -1.83 3.51
N THR A 24 15.07 -0.97 4.52
CA THR A 24 14.03 0.03 4.82
C THR A 24 13.99 1.18 3.80
N GLU A 25 14.98 1.31 2.92
CA GLU A 25 15.02 2.27 1.79
C GLU A 25 14.13 1.84 0.60
N THR A 26 13.07 1.08 0.88
CA THR A 26 12.05 0.71 -0.09
C THR A 26 10.74 1.44 0.19
N PRO A 27 9.80 1.55 -0.77
CA PRO A 27 8.50 2.17 -0.50
C PRO A 27 7.78 1.57 0.71
N LEU A 28 7.79 0.24 0.89
CA LEU A 28 7.18 -0.41 2.06
C LEU A 28 7.99 -0.16 3.33
N GLY A 29 9.32 -0.16 3.23
CA GLY A 29 10.21 0.21 4.33
C GLY A 29 9.93 1.62 4.83
N GLN A 30 9.89 2.61 3.94
CA GLN A 30 9.57 4.00 4.29
C GLN A 30 8.15 4.12 4.84
N PHE A 31 7.17 3.48 4.20
CA PHE A 31 5.78 3.47 4.66
C PHE A 31 5.63 2.92 6.09
N SER A 32 6.34 1.84 6.43
CA SER A 32 6.20 1.17 7.73
C SER A 32 7.11 1.73 8.82
N GLN A 33 8.30 2.23 8.45
CA GLN A 33 9.33 2.61 9.42
C GLN A 33 9.42 4.12 9.67
N VAL A 34 8.97 4.95 8.72
CA VAL A 34 9.07 6.42 8.82
C VAL A 34 7.73 7.06 9.15
N LEU A 35 6.64 6.60 8.54
CA LEU A 35 5.32 7.19 8.75
C LEU A 35 4.70 6.72 10.07
N SER A 36 4.11 7.66 10.80
CA SER A 36 3.21 7.35 11.91
C SER A 36 1.96 6.59 11.43
N LYS A 37 1.20 6.01 12.35
CA LYS A 37 -0.04 5.28 12.03
C LYS A 37 -1.04 6.16 11.28
N GLU A 38 -1.16 7.41 11.70
CA GLU A 38 -2.06 8.39 11.10
C GLU A 38 -1.59 8.73 9.68
N GLU A 39 -0.30 9.01 9.49
CA GLU A 39 0.29 9.28 8.17
C GLU A 39 0.18 8.07 7.23
N GLN A 40 0.32 6.84 7.74
CA GLN A 40 0.09 5.63 6.95
C GLN A 40 -1.35 5.56 6.42
N ARG A 41 -2.35 5.91 7.25
CA ARG A 41 -3.76 5.95 6.83
C ARG A 41 -3.99 7.03 5.79
N GLU A 42 -3.45 8.23 6.02
CA GLU A 42 -3.53 9.34 5.07
C GLU A 42 -2.88 9.01 3.73
N PHE A 43 -1.70 8.38 3.76
CA PHE A 43 -1.03 7.88 2.57
C PHE A 43 -1.92 6.91 1.78
N LEU A 44 -2.55 5.94 2.46
CA LEU A 44 -3.42 4.96 1.79
C LEU A 44 -4.62 5.65 1.11
N MET A 45 -5.24 6.64 1.75
CA MET A 45 -6.34 7.41 1.17
C MET A 45 -5.87 8.24 -0.04
N ALA A 46 -4.71 8.89 0.07
CA ALA A 46 -4.14 9.70 -1.00
C ALA A 46 -3.72 8.85 -2.20
N ALA A 47 -3.03 7.73 -1.96
CA ALA A 47 -2.62 6.77 -2.98
C ALA A 47 -3.83 6.17 -3.69
N ASP A 48 -4.86 5.77 -2.94
CA ASP A 48 -6.08 5.22 -3.53
C ASP A 48 -6.74 6.20 -4.50
N SER A 49 -6.97 7.44 -4.07
CA SER A 49 -7.54 8.49 -4.90
C SER A 49 -6.65 8.80 -6.11
N PHE A 50 -5.34 8.91 -5.91
CA PHE A 50 -4.38 9.20 -6.96
C PHE A 50 -4.41 8.16 -8.08
N PHE A 51 -4.39 6.87 -7.73
CA PHE A 51 -4.42 5.77 -8.69
C PHE A 51 -5.80 5.58 -9.32
N HIS A 52 -6.87 5.68 -8.52
CA HIS A 52 -8.24 5.54 -9.01
C HIS A 52 -8.57 6.57 -10.10
N ASN A 53 -8.23 7.84 -9.88
CA ASN A 53 -8.44 8.93 -10.85
C ASN A 53 -7.64 8.75 -12.16
N ARG A 54 -6.73 7.78 -12.19
CA ARG A 54 -5.90 7.42 -13.36
C ARG A 54 -6.31 6.09 -13.99
N GLY A 55 -7.37 5.46 -13.49
CA GLY A 55 -7.79 4.12 -13.92
C GLY A 55 -6.76 3.04 -13.57
N ILE A 56 -6.00 3.23 -12.49
CA ILE A 56 -5.07 2.24 -11.94
C ILE A 56 -5.70 1.65 -10.68
N VAL A 57 -5.62 0.32 -10.55
CA VAL A 57 -6.01 -0.37 -9.32
C VAL A 57 -4.86 -0.34 -8.33
N PHE A 58 -5.07 0.27 -7.17
CA PHE A 58 -4.12 0.20 -6.07
C PHE A 58 -4.35 -1.08 -5.25
N ALA A 59 -3.39 -1.98 -5.25
CA ALA A 59 -3.37 -3.15 -4.40
C ALA A 59 -2.86 -2.75 -3.01
N TYR A 60 -3.77 -2.69 -2.04
CA TYR A 60 -3.44 -2.27 -0.68
C TYR A 60 -2.48 -3.27 0.02
N PRO A 61 -1.51 -2.77 0.80
CA PRO A 61 -0.72 -3.63 1.68
C PRO A 61 -1.60 -4.15 2.82
N LEU A 62 -2.01 -5.42 2.77
CA LEU A 62 -2.88 -6.02 3.79
C LEU A 62 -2.09 -6.91 4.76
N HIS A 63 -1.39 -7.90 4.21
CA HIS A 63 -0.49 -8.79 4.92
C HIS A 63 0.57 -9.25 3.93
N GLY A 64 1.83 -9.26 4.35
CA GLY A 64 2.94 -9.57 3.46
C GLY A 64 3.77 -8.33 3.10
N GLY A 65 4.88 -8.58 2.41
CA GLY A 65 5.89 -7.57 2.10
C GLY A 65 6.94 -7.48 3.21
N TRP A 66 8.21 -7.57 2.81
CA TRP A 66 9.35 -7.53 3.72
C TRP A 66 9.74 -6.09 4.00
N MET A 67 9.63 -5.63 5.25
CA MET A 67 9.86 -4.23 5.61
C MET A 67 11.35 -3.82 5.58
N GLY A 68 12.25 -4.79 5.42
CA GLY A 68 13.70 -4.61 5.44
C GLY A 68 14.36 -5.43 6.55
N ASN A 69 15.62 -5.82 6.35
CA ASN A 69 16.41 -6.53 7.36
C ASN A 69 16.72 -5.64 8.57
N ASP A 70 16.89 -4.34 8.28
CA ASP A 70 17.13 -3.21 9.18
C ASP A 70 15.84 -2.60 9.76
N ALA A 71 14.67 -3.21 9.53
CA ALA A 71 13.43 -2.75 10.15
C ALA A 71 13.48 -2.91 11.69
N GLU A 72 13.12 -1.83 12.39
CA GLU A 72 13.08 -1.75 13.85
C GLU A 72 11.63 -1.85 14.37
N ILE A 73 10.67 -1.27 13.63
CA ILE A 73 9.24 -1.40 13.92
C ILE A 73 8.75 -2.70 13.29
N LEU A 74 8.49 -3.69 14.14
CA LEU A 74 8.09 -5.04 13.76
C LEU A 74 6.59 -5.24 13.94
N SER A 75 5.95 -5.97 13.03
CA SER A 75 4.58 -6.40 13.23
C SER A 75 4.46 -7.28 14.48
N PHE A 76 3.56 -6.90 15.39
CA PHE A 76 3.34 -7.56 16.68
C PHE A 76 4.63 -7.65 17.52
N GLY A 77 5.56 -6.71 17.31
CA GLY A 77 6.86 -6.68 17.96
C GLY A 77 7.84 -7.80 17.57
N ILE A 78 7.51 -8.68 16.61
CA ILE A 78 8.32 -9.88 16.33
C ILE A 78 8.60 -10.18 14.85
N ARG A 79 7.79 -9.67 13.91
CA ARG A 79 7.88 -10.02 12.48
C ARG A 79 8.29 -8.83 11.63
N ARG A 80 9.22 -9.04 10.69
CA ARG A 80 9.63 -8.06 9.66
C ARG A 80 8.72 -8.05 8.42
N THR A 81 7.71 -8.91 8.40
CA THR A 81 6.67 -8.89 7.38
C THR A 81 5.58 -7.92 7.82
N TYR A 82 5.17 -7.01 6.95
CA TYR A 82 4.11 -6.05 7.24
C TYR A 82 2.76 -6.75 7.47
N ASP A 83 1.98 -6.25 8.42
CA ASP A 83 0.63 -6.71 8.72
C ASP A 83 -0.26 -5.53 9.14
N ALA A 84 -1.34 -5.28 8.41
CA ALA A 84 -2.24 -4.16 8.64
C ALA A 84 -3.00 -4.23 9.99
N LEU A 85 -3.09 -5.41 10.61
CA LEU A 85 -3.69 -5.61 11.93
C LEU A 85 -2.69 -5.40 13.07
N ALA A 86 -1.40 -5.31 12.77
CA ALA A 86 -0.38 -5.11 13.78
C ALA A 86 -0.64 -3.80 14.56
N PRO A 87 -0.55 -3.82 15.90
CA PRO A 87 -0.75 -2.63 16.74
C PRO A 87 0.17 -1.47 16.36
N GLU A 88 1.30 -1.74 15.73
CA GLU A 88 2.28 -0.75 15.26
C GLU A 88 1.76 0.04 14.05
N PHE A 89 0.86 -0.54 13.23
CA PHE A 89 0.41 0.05 11.97
C PHE A 89 -1.09 0.38 11.96
N GLN A 90 -1.95 -0.58 12.35
CA GLN A 90 -3.40 -0.40 12.49
C GLN A 90 -4.09 0.28 11.29
N THR A 91 -3.78 -0.20 10.08
CA THR A 91 -4.29 0.34 8.80
C THR A 91 -5.45 -0.47 8.22
N TYR A 92 -5.74 -1.66 8.79
CA TYR A 92 -6.76 -2.58 8.27
C TYR A 92 -8.14 -1.94 8.08
N GLU A 93 -8.62 -1.18 9.06
CA GLU A 93 -9.96 -0.57 9.00
C GLU A 93 -10.05 0.46 7.86
N THR A 94 -9.00 1.27 7.67
CA THR A 94 -8.89 2.20 6.53
C THR A 94 -8.93 1.46 5.20
N ILE A 95 -8.15 0.38 5.05
CA ILE A 95 -8.15 -0.45 3.84
C ILE A 95 -9.55 -1.03 3.58
N ARG A 96 -10.20 -1.54 4.62
CA ARG A 96 -11.55 -2.12 4.54
C ARG A 96 -12.58 -1.09 4.09
N GLU A 97 -12.51 0.13 4.59
CA GLU A 97 -13.40 1.23 4.19
C GLU A 97 -13.17 1.65 2.74
N LEU A 98 -11.91 1.85 2.33
CA LEU A 98 -11.56 2.18 0.95
C LEU A 98 -12.07 1.10 -0.03
N ALA A 99 -11.85 -0.19 0.29
CA ALA A 99 -12.34 -1.30 -0.51
C ALA A 99 -13.87 -1.36 -0.60
N ARG A 100 -14.58 -1.12 0.51
CA ARG A 100 -16.07 -1.09 0.54
C ARG A 100 -16.65 0.07 -0.26
N ASN A 101 -16.04 1.24 -0.19
CA ASN A 101 -16.51 2.43 -0.90
C ASN A 101 -16.42 2.24 -2.42
N LYS A 102 -15.37 1.58 -2.92
CA LYS A 102 -15.26 1.21 -4.34
C LYS A 102 -16.37 0.28 -4.81
N LYS A 103 -16.78 -0.70 -3.98
CA LYS A 103 -17.88 -1.61 -4.31
C LYS A 103 -19.26 -0.91 -4.40
N ARG A 104 -19.43 0.21 -3.69
CA ARG A 104 -20.69 0.96 -3.68
C ARG A 104 -20.80 1.98 -4.81
N GLY A 105 -19.67 2.41 -5.37
CA GLY A 105 -19.60 3.36 -6.49
C GLY A 105 -19.45 2.71 -7.87
N SER A 106 -19.49 1.38 -7.94
CA SER A 106 -19.40 0.57 -9.17
C SER A 106 -20.77 0.02 -9.60
#